data_AF-A0A2J6X7V0-F1
#
_entry.id   AF-A0A2J6X7V0-F1
#
_cell.length_a   1.000
_cell.length_b   1.000
_cell.length_c   1.000
_cell.angle_alpha   90.00
_cell.angle_beta   90.00
_cell.angle_gamma   90.00
#
_symmetry.space_group_name_H-M   'P 1'
#
loop_
_entity.id
_entity.type
_entity.pdbx_description
1 polymer ?
#
loop_
_entity_poly.entity_id
_entity_poly.type
_entity_poly.pdbx_seq_one_letter_code
_entity_poly.pdbx_strand_id
1 'polypeptide(L)' 'MKRYIKDGKWEIVGGMWVESDVNLPSGESLVRHILLGKNYFKDKFGVDVNIGWLLNTFGYC' A
#
# COMPACT_ATOMS: atom_id res chain seq x y z
N MET A 1 5.25 3.56 -17.46
CA MET A 1 4.57 3.31 -16.17
C MET A 1 3.31 4.17 -15.99
N LYS A 2 3.39 5.50 -15.78
CA LYS A 2 2.21 6.37 -15.55
C LYS A 2 1.08 6.21 -16.59
N ARG A 3 1.43 6.06 -17.88
CA ARG A 3 0.46 5.79 -18.95
C ARG A 3 -0.28 4.46 -18.77
N TYR A 4 0.41 3.37 -18.43
CA TYR A 4 -0.24 2.07 -18.21
C TYR A 4 -1.16 2.06 -17.01
N ILE A 5 -0.82 2.84 -15.97
CA ILE A 5 -1.68 3.05 -14.80
C ILE A 5 -2.93 3.84 -15.20
N LYS A 6 -2.75 4.95 -15.95
CA LYS A 6 -3.88 5.77 -16.46
C LYS A 6 -4.77 5.00 -17.43
N ASP A 7 -4.19 4.16 -18.27
CA ASP A 7 -4.88 3.30 -19.24
C ASP A 7 -5.53 2.07 -18.57
N GLY A 8 -5.45 1.94 -17.23
CA GLY A 8 -6.05 0.85 -16.45
C GLY A 8 -5.40 -0.52 -16.66
N LYS A 9 -4.24 -0.58 -17.33
CA LYS A 9 -3.53 -1.84 -17.59
C LYS A 9 -2.79 -2.32 -16.35
N TRP A 10 -2.33 -1.39 -15.52
CA TRP A 10 -1.61 -1.66 -14.27
C TRP A 10 -2.40 -1.10 -13.09
N GLU A 11 -2.74 -1.97 -12.14
CA GLU A 11 -3.39 -1.59 -10.89
C GLU A 11 -2.34 -1.44 -9.78
N ILE A 12 -2.49 -0.39 -8.96
CA ILE A 12 -1.64 -0.18 -7.77
C ILE A 12 -2.37 -0.81 -6.58
N VAL A 13 -1.70 -1.75 -5.91
CA VAL A 13 -2.20 -2.48 -4.74
C VAL A 13 -1.21 -2.38 -3.57
N GLY A 14 -1.60 -2.85 -2.39
CA GLY A 14 -0.78 -2.81 -1.18
C GLY A 14 -1.11 -1.60 -0.32
N GLY A 15 -0.85 -0.40 -0.83
CA GLY A 15 -1.18 0.87 -0.17
C GLY A 15 -0.36 1.18 1.09
N MET A 16 0.42 0.23 1.60
CA MET A 16 1.42 0.40 2.64
C MET A 16 2.77 0.84 2.05
N TRP A 17 3.61 1.44 2.88
CA TRP A 17 4.97 1.83 2.49
C TRP A 17 5.84 0.63 2.09
N VAL A 18 5.67 -0.50 2.78
CA VAL A 18 6.26 -1.80 2.49
C VAL A 18 5.23 -2.87 2.80
N GLU A 19 5.45 -4.09 2.31
CA GLU A 19 4.71 -5.26 2.78
C GLU A 19 5.14 -5.56 4.23
N SER A 20 4.47 -4.93 5.19
CA SER A 20 4.86 -4.94 6.61
C SER A 20 4.48 -6.26 7.26
N ASP A 21 5.33 -6.76 8.16
CA ASP A 21 4.85 -7.68 9.20
C ASP A 21 3.71 -6.99 9.97
N VAL A 22 2.66 -7.75 10.29
CA VAL A 22 1.48 -7.21 10.99
C VAL A 22 1.35 -7.74 12.41
N ASN A 23 2.28 -8.57 12.88
CA ASN A 23 2.20 -9.23 14.19
C ASN A 23 3.04 -8.52 15.26
N LEU A 24 4.22 -8.02 14.89
CA LEU A 24 5.17 -7.40 15.79
C LEU A 24 5.00 -5.88 15.91
N PRO A 25 4.72 -5.12 14.84
CA PRO A 25 4.60 -3.68 14.95
C PRO A 25 3.38 -3.23 15.75
N SER A 26 3.50 -2.10 16.42
CA SER A 26 2.34 -1.46 17.05
C SER A 26 1.29 -1.06 16.02
N GLY A 27 0.02 -0.95 16.43
CA GLY A 27 -1.05 -0.45 15.58
C GLY A 27 -0.76 0.94 15.01
N GLU A 28 -0.10 1.83 15.78
CA GLU A 28 0.31 3.15 15.27
C GLU A 28 1.32 3.02 14.12
N SER A 29 2.28 2.10 14.24
CA SER A 29 3.26 1.83 13.18
C SER A 29 2.55 1.38 11.89
N LEU A 30 1.59 0.47 11.99
CA LEU A 30 0.81 -0.01 10.85
C LEU A 30 0.01 1.12 10.20
N VAL A 31 -0.65 1.96 11.00
CA VAL A 31 -1.38 3.14 10.50
C VAL A 31 -0.43 4.09 9.77
N ARG A 32 0.78 4.32 10.29
CA ARG A 32 1.79 5.15 9.62
C ARG A 32 2.26 4.55 8.30
N HIS A 33 2.45 3.23 8.23
CA HIS A 33 2.79 2.55 6.98
C HIS A 33 1.72 2.74 5.91
N ILE A 34 0.44 2.59 6.28
CA ILE A 34 -0.70 2.81 5.37
C ILE A 34 -0.77 4.29 4.95
N LEU A 35 -0.67 5.22 5.90
CA LEU A 35 -0.77 6.65 5.63
C LEU A 35 0.32 7.13 4.67
N LEU A 36 1.57 6.73 4.91
CA LEU A 36 2.71 7.09 4.07
C LEU A 36 2.59 6.48 2.67
N GLY A 37 2.23 5.19 2.58
CA GLY A 37 2.06 4.51 1.30
C GLY A 37 0.95 5.15 0.47
N LYS A 38 -0.25 5.33 1.03
CA LYS A 38 -1.38 5.97 0.33
C LYS A 38 -1.06 7.39 -0.13
N ASN A 39 -0.43 8.21 0.72
CA ASN A 39 -0.05 9.57 0.34
C ASN A 39 0.98 9.59 -0.80
N TYR A 40 1.95 8.66 -0.79
CA TYR A 40 2.92 8.53 -1.88
C TYR A 40 2.26 8.20 -3.22
N PHE A 41 1.36 7.21 -3.25
CA PHE A 41 0.68 6.84 -4.49
C PHE A 41 -0.27 7.94 -4.99
N LYS A 42 -0.92 8.65 -4.07
CA LYS A 42 -1.75 9.81 -4.38
C LYS A 42 -0.92 10.95 -5.00
N ASP A 43 0.21 11.31 -4.40
CA ASP A 43 1.10 12.37 -4.93
C ASP A 43 1.71 11.99 -6.29
N LYS A 44 2.24 10.77 -6.42
CA LYS A 44 3.00 10.37 -7.61
C LYS A 44 2.13 10.01 -8.81
N PHE A 45 0.98 9.37 -8.55
CA PHE A 45 0.16 8.75 -9.58
C PHE A 45 -1.29 9.23 -9.59
N GLY A 46 -1.72 10.02 -8.59
CA GLY A 46 -3.11 10.46 -8.47
C GLY A 46 -4.08 9.32 -8.11
N VAL A 47 -3.57 8.22 -7.55
CA VAL A 47 -4.34 7.01 -7.24
C VAL A 47 -4.55 6.90 -5.74
N ASP A 48 -5.80 6.72 -5.32
CA ASP A 48 -6.13 6.28 -3.98
C ASP A 48 -6.17 4.76 -3.94
N VAL A 49 -5.24 4.15 -3.20
CA VAL A 49 -5.09 2.68 -3.16
C VAL A 49 -6.10 2.10 -2.18
N ASN A 50 -6.99 1.26 -2.68
CA ASN A 50 -8.09 0.66 -1.91
C ASN A 50 -7.92 -0.85 -1.64
N ILE A 51 -6.87 -1.45 -2.19
CA ILE A 51 -6.62 -2.89 -2.11
C ILE A 51 -5.38 -3.12 -1.25
N GLY A 52 -5.55 -3.84 -0.14
CA GLY A 52 -4.44 -4.34 0.66
C GLY A 52 -3.78 -5.54 0.00
N TRP A 53 -2.44 -5.61 0.04
CA TRP A 53 -1.64 -6.71 -0.52
C TRP A 53 -0.52 -7.04 0.43
N LEU A 54 -0.61 -8.21 1.07
CA LEU A 54 0.29 -8.69 2.13
C LEU A 54 0.53 -10.19 1.97
N LEU A 55 0.81 -10.66 0.75
CA LEU A 55 0.80 -12.10 0.45
C LEU A 55 1.94 -12.86 1.13
N ASN A 56 3.03 -12.18 1.46
CA ASN A 56 4.21 -12.76 2.10
C ASN A 56 4.40 -12.22 3.52
N THR A 57 3.30 -12.05 4.26
CA THR A 57 3.29 -11.77 5.70
C THR A 57 2.90 -13.03 6.48
N PHE A 58 3.68 -13.38 7.51
CA PHE A 58 3.47 -14.59 8.30
C PHE A 58 2.54 -14.32 9.49
N GLY A 59 1.23 -14.49 9.27
CA GLY A 59 0.21 -14.31 10.32
C GLY A 59 -0.45 -12.93 10.28
N TYR A 60 -1.72 -12.87 10.72
CA TYR A 60 -2.54 -11.66 10.76
C TYR A 60 -3.28 -11.62 12.10
N CYS A 61 -3.19 -10.51 12.83
CA CYS A 61 -3.84 -10.31 14.12
C CYS A 61 -4.71 -9.05 14.14
#